data_AF-A0AA43EL72-F1
#
_entry.id   AF-A0AA43EL72-F1
#
_cell.length_a   1.000
_cell.length_b   1.000
_cell.length_c   1.000
_cell.angle_alpha   90.00
_cell.angle_beta   90.00
_cell.angle_gamma   90.00
#
_symmetry.space_group_name_H-M   'P 1'
#
loop_
_entity.id
_entity.type
_entity.pdbx_description
1 polymer ?
#
loop_
_entity_poly.entity_id
_entity_poly.type
_entity_poly.pdbx_seq_one_letter_code
_entity_poly.pdbx_strand_id
1 'polypeptide(L)'
;MRFEARELKPYAEPVSVNELKLGKEYFSVTFVDDEGCIPIIDTLIFTGKTDEGLLRFQDVVSYRRGVRPDEDTAEGHATFYECTEDQMNVIFDYERALDVLMCCSLKRRDRA
;
A
#
# COMPACT_ATOMS: atom_id res chain seq x y z
N MET A 1 10.92 -23.26 2.42
CA MET A 1 10.95 -21.79 2.61
C MET A 1 11.00 -21.53 4.11
N ARG A 2 11.90 -20.67 4.59
CA ARG A 2 12.07 -20.32 6.01
C ARG A 2 11.97 -18.79 6.12
N PHE A 3 11.20 -18.31 7.09
CA PHE A 3 11.20 -16.90 7.48
C PHE A 3 12.14 -16.74 8.67
N GLU A 4 13.09 -15.82 8.58
CA GLU A 4 13.94 -15.50 9.72
C GLU A 4 13.15 -14.76 10.79
N ALA A 5 13.51 -15.02 12.05
CA ALA A 5 12.95 -14.26 13.17
C ALA A 5 13.33 -12.78 12.99
N ARG A 6 12.37 -11.89 13.29
CA ARG A 6 12.54 -10.44 13.24
C ARG A 6 11.85 -9.80 14.44
N GLU A 7 12.42 -8.72 14.92
CA GLU A 7 11.83 -7.89 15.97
C GLU A 7 10.88 -6.89 15.31
N LEU A 8 9.62 -6.86 15.75
CA LEU A 8 8.62 -5.97 15.21
C LEU A 8 8.54 -4.71 16.06
N LYS A 9 8.57 -3.55 15.40
CA LYS A 9 8.32 -2.27 16.05
C LYS A 9 6.86 -2.20 16.54
N PRO A 10 6.59 -1.50 17.65
CA PRO A 10 5.22 -1.36 18.16
C PRO A 10 4.35 -0.42 17.30
N TYR A 11 4.95 0.25 16.31
CA TYR A 11 4.28 1.15 15.38
C TYR A 11 4.59 0.76 13.93
N ALA A 12 3.66 1.07 13.04
CA ALA A 12 3.85 0.95 11.61
C ALA A 12 4.76 2.08 11.11
N GLU A 13 5.64 1.77 10.16
CA GLU A 13 6.50 2.75 9.50
C GLU A 13 6.11 2.82 8.02
N PRO A 14 5.26 3.78 7.62
CA PRO A 14 4.91 3.95 6.21
C PRO A 14 6.13 4.33 5.37
N VAL A 15 5.99 4.20 4.05
CA VAL A 15 6.98 4.73 3.12
C VAL A 15 6.89 6.26 3.10
N SER A 16 8.04 6.92 3.18
CA SER A 16 8.08 8.38 3.01
C SER A 16 8.00 8.76 1.53
N VAL A 17 7.53 9.97 1.23
CA VAL A 17 7.42 10.46 -0.15
C VAL A 17 8.77 10.46 -0.88
N ASN A 18 9.85 10.72 -0.16
CA ASN A 18 11.21 10.72 -0.71
C ASN A 18 11.73 9.33 -1.09
N GLU A 19 11.08 8.26 -0.61
CA GLU A 19 11.41 6.87 -0.92
C GLU A 19 10.56 6.31 -2.09
N LEU A 20 9.58 7.08 -2.57
CA LEU A 20 8.74 6.69 -3.70
C LEU A 20 9.54 6.68 -5.00
N LYS A 21 9.33 5.64 -5.81
CA LYS A 21 9.99 5.42 -7.10
C LYS A 21 8.94 5.14 -8.15
N LEU A 22 9.01 5.86 -9.26
CA LEU A 22 8.09 5.71 -10.38
C LEU A 22 8.09 4.26 -10.90
N GLY A 23 6.90 3.70 -11.09
CA GLY A 23 6.70 2.35 -11.60
C GLY A 23 7.01 1.23 -10.60
N LYS A 24 7.35 1.56 -9.36
CA LYS A 24 7.63 0.56 -8.30
C LYS A 24 6.36 0.15 -7.57
N GLU A 25 6.33 -1.11 -7.13
CA GLU A 25 5.28 -1.68 -6.29
C GLU A 25 5.36 -1.21 -4.84
N TYR A 26 4.18 -0.94 -4.29
CA TYR A 26 3.90 -0.60 -2.90
C TYR A 26 2.65 -1.34 -2.44
N PHE A 27 2.41 -1.34 -1.13
CA PHE A 27 1.26 -2.01 -0.52
C PHE A 27 0.48 -1.00 0.30
N SER A 28 -0.80 -0.83 -0.01
CA SER A 28 -1.74 -0.19 0.91
C SER A 28 -2.19 -1.25 1.91
N VAL A 29 -2.00 -0.98 3.20
CA VAL A 29 -2.49 -1.84 4.28
C VAL A 29 -3.45 -1.03 5.14
N THR A 30 -4.73 -1.38 5.07
CA THR A 30 -5.80 -0.80 5.86
C THR A 30 -6.47 -1.88 6.72
N PHE A 31 -7.35 -1.50 7.64
CA PHE A 31 -8.01 -2.44 8.54
C PHE A 31 -9.52 -2.22 8.55
N VAL A 32 -10.26 -3.32 8.62
CA VAL A 32 -11.73 -3.30 8.75
C VAL A 32 -12.16 -2.95 10.18
N ASP A 33 -11.31 -3.29 11.15
CA ASP A 33 -11.54 -3.15 12.58
C ASP A 33 -10.56 -2.15 13.22
N ASP A 34 -11.00 -1.52 14.31
CA ASP A 34 -10.19 -0.52 15.04
C ASP A 34 -9.01 -1.17 15.78
N GLU A 35 -9.11 -2.46 16.11
CA GLU A 35 -8.03 -3.20 16.75
C GLU A 35 -6.89 -3.57 15.78
N GLY A 36 -7.13 -3.48 14.47
CA GLY A 36 -6.19 -3.83 13.42
C GLY A 36 -5.91 -5.34 13.33
N CYS A 37 -6.93 -6.16 13.54
CA CYS A 37 -6.84 -7.63 13.43
C CYS A 37 -7.33 -8.16 12.08
N ILE A 38 -7.96 -7.34 11.23
CA ILE A 38 -8.52 -7.73 9.93
C ILE A 38 -7.99 -6.80 8.84
N PRO A 39 -6.84 -7.12 8.22
CA PRO A 39 -6.21 -6.25 7.24
C PRO A 39 -6.83 -6.43 5.85
N ILE A 40 -6.94 -5.33 5.11
CA ILE A 40 -7.14 -5.27 3.66
C ILE A 40 -5.82 -4.83 3.03
N ILE A 41 -5.40 -5.52 1.97
CA ILE A 41 -4.13 -5.25 1.29
C ILE A 41 -4.40 -5.02 -0.19
N ASP A 42 -3.97 -3.87 -0.69
CA ASP A 42 -3.94 -3.58 -2.12
C ASP A 42 -2.50 -3.42 -2.59
N THR A 43 -2.17 -4.03 -3.73
CA THR A 43 -0.87 -3.82 -4.39
C THR A 43 -0.99 -2.68 -5.39
N LEU A 44 -0.17 -1.66 -5.19
CA LEU A 44 -0.22 -0.39 -5.90
C LEU A 44 1.09 -0.12 -6.62
N ILE A 45 1.02 0.59 -7.74
CA ILE A 45 2.17 1.12 -8.47
C ILE A 45 2.18 2.63 -8.32
N PHE A 46 3.30 3.21 -7.89
CA PHE A 46 3.43 4.67 -7.87
C PHE A 46 3.61 5.21 -9.30
N THR A 47 2.69 6.05 -9.75
CA THR A 47 2.65 6.59 -11.12
C THR A 47 3.05 8.06 -11.20
N GLY A 48 3.49 8.67 -10.09
CA GLY A 48 4.01 10.04 -10.07
C GLY A 48 3.14 11.00 -9.28
N LYS A 49 3.27 12.30 -9.59
CA LYS A 49 2.46 13.37 -8.98
C LYS A 49 1.50 13.96 -10.02
N THR A 50 0.33 14.39 -9.57
CA THR A 50 -0.61 15.17 -10.38
C THR A 50 -0.14 16.62 -10.53
N ASP A 51 -0.79 17.40 -11.39
CA ASP A 51 -0.48 18.83 -11.56
C ASP A 51 -0.75 19.64 -10.28
N GLU A 52 -1.70 19.18 -9.45
CA GLU A 52 -2.01 19.71 -8.12
C GLU A 52 -1.02 19.25 -7.05
N GLY A 53 -0.06 18.40 -7.40
CA GLY A 53 0.98 17.89 -6.50
C GLY A 53 0.56 16.68 -5.66
N LEU A 54 -0.60 16.07 -5.91
CA LEU A 54 -1.05 14.86 -5.24
C LEU A 54 -0.22 13.64 -5.68
N LEU A 55 0.02 12.71 -4.77
CA LEU A 55 0.69 11.45 -5.07
C LEU A 55 -0.31 10.52 -5.76
N ARG A 56 0.04 9.99 -6.93
CA ARG A 56 -0.83 9.10 -7.69
C ARG A 56 -0.31 7.67 -7.68
N PHE A 57 -1.20 6.75 -7.39
CA PHE A 57 -0.99 5.31 -7.44
C PHE A 57 -2.03 4.65 -8.35
N GLN A 58 -1.67 3.51 -8.91
CA GLN A 58 -2.55 2.70 -9.76
C GLN A 58 -2.56 1.26 -9.25
N ASP A 59 -3.70 0.57 -9.31
CA ASP A 59 -3.74 -0.86 -9.00
C ASP A 59 -2.81 -1.66 -9.92
N VAL A 60 -2.16 -2.68 -9.37
CA VAL A 60 -1.16 -3.47 -10.12
C VAL A 60 -1.75 -4.18 -11.35
N VAL A 61 -3.03 -4.57 -11.31
CA VAL A 61 -3.65 -5.35 -12.39
C VAL A 61 -3.82 -4.47 -13.63
N SER A 62 -4.35 -3.27 -13.46
CA SER A 62 -4.56 -2.34 -14.56
C SER A 62 -3.24 -1.78 -15.10
N TYR A 63 -2.26 -1.50 -14.23
CA TYR A 63 -0.94 -1.04 -14.66
C TYR A 63 -0.27 -2.07 -15.58
N ARG A 64 -0.33 -3.36 -15.20
CA ARG A 64 0.22 -4.48 -16.00
C ARG A 64 -0.52 -4.73 -17.30
N ARG A 65 -1.81 -4.37 -17.38
CA ARG A 65 -2.59 -4.39 -18.63
C ARG A 65 -2.24 -3.25 -19.58
N GLY A 66 -1.40 -2.31 -19.15
CA GLY A 66 -0.98 -1.17 -19.96
C GLY A 66 -1.90 0.02 -19.87
N VAL A 67 -2.93 0.01 -19.00
CA VAL A 67 -3.83 1.15 -18.82
C VAL A 67 -3.06 2.35 -18.27
N ARG A 68 -3.28 3.52 -18.84
CA ARG A 68 -2.65 4.79 -18.43
C ARG A 68 -3.69 5.82 -18.01
N PRO A 69 -3.35 6.74 -17.09
CA PRO A 69 -4.29 7.72 -16.54
C PRO A 69 -4.98 8.62 -17.58
N ASP A 70 -4.27 8.96 -18.66
CA ASP A 70 -4.72 9.93 -19.67
C ASP A 70 -5.34 9.26 -20.91
N GLU A 71 -5.44 7.93 -20.92
CA GLU A 71 -6.12 7.20 -21.97
C GLU A 71 -7.60 7.09 -21.60
N ASP A 72 -8.45 7.62 -22.49
CA ASP A 72 -9.92 7.59 -22.42
C ASP A 72 -10.40 6.14 -22.46
N THR A 73 -10.28 5.48 -21.30
CA THR A 73 -10.52 4.07 -21.17
C THR A 73 -11.98 3.90 -20.83
N ALA A 74 -12.73 3.51 -21.86
CA ALA A 74 -14.09 3.03 -21.76
C ALA A 74 -14.25 2.15 -20.50
N GLU A 75 -15.22 2.55 -19.68
CA GLU A 75 -15.78 1.87 -18.52
C GLU A 75 -15.06 0.58 -18.05
N GLY A 76 -14.29 0.69 -16.96
CA GLY A 76 -14.31 -0.37 -15.94
C GLY A 76 -13.05 -1.10 -15.53
N HIS A 77 -11.82 -0.67 -15.84
CA HIS A 77 -10.65 -1.55 -15.59
C HIS A 77 -9.41 -0.98 -14.90
N ALA A 78 -9.41 0.27 -14.42
CA ALA A 78 -8.30 0.79 -13.61
C ALA A 78 -8.80 1.56 -12.39
N THR A 79 -8.21 1.29 -11.23
CA THR A 79 -8.39 2.10 -10.04
C THR A 79 -7.15 2.94 -9.83
N PHE A 80 -7.34 4.26 -9.89
CA PHE A 80 -6.34 5.24 -9.53
C PHE A 80 -6.63 5.76 -8.13
N TYR A 81 -5.58 5.92 -7.34
CA TYR A 81 -5.62 6.45 -5.99
C TYR A 81 -4.78 7.70 -5.95
N GLU A 82 -5.34 8.78 -5.42
CA GLU A 82 -4.64 10.04 -5.24
C GLU A 82 -4.65 10.39 -3.75
N CYS A 83 -3.49 10.75 -3.21
CA CYS A 83 -3.37 11.06 -1.80
C CYS A 83 -2.38 12.20 -1.55
N THR A 84 -2.57 12.89 -0.42
CA THR A 84 -1.59 13.84 0.10
C THR A 84 -0.46 13.10 0.83
N GLU A 85 0.62 13.82 1.14
CA GLU A 85 1.73 13.24 1.91
C GLU A 85 1.27 12.77 3.31
N ASP A 86 0.32 13.45 3.94
CA ASP A 86 -0.23 13.07 5.26
C ASP A 86 -1.06 11.78 5.22
N GLN A 87 -1.58 11.42 4.05
CA GLN A 87 -2.37 10.21 3.82
C GLN A 87 -1.51 8.99 3.45
N MET A 88 -0.19 9.14 3.42
CA MET A 88 0.76 8.04 3.15
C MET A 88 0.89 7.05 4.31
N ASN A 89 0.22 7.28 5.44
CA ASN A 89 0.29 6.45 6.64
C ASN A 89 -0.19 5.00 6.46
N VAL A 90 -0.83 4.69 5.33
CA VAL A 90 -1.29 3.35 4.96
C VAL A 90 -0.47 2.72 3.83
N ILE A 91 0.53 3.41 3.28
CA ILE A 91 1.33 2.94 2.14
C ILE A 91 2.70 2.47 2.63
N PHE A 92 3.08 1.26 2.24
CA PHE A 92 4.29 0.59 2.72
C PHE A 92 5.08 0.00 1.56
N ASP A 93 6.39 -0.15 1.75
CA ASP A 93 7.17 -1.10 0.95
C ASP A 93 6.92 -2.53 1.43
N TYR A 94 7.49 -3.52 0.73
CA TYR A 94 7.26 -4.93 1.02
C TYR A 94 7.60 -5.33 2.48
N GLU A 95 8.77 -4.95 2.98
CA GLU A 95 9.21 -5.38 4.32
C GLU A 95 8.37 -4.72 5.40
N ARG A 96 8.06 -3.42 5.25
CA ARG A 96 7.21 -2.70 6.21
C ARG A 96 5.77 -3.19 6.19
N ALA A 97 5.23 -3.54 5.02
CA ALA A 97 3.91 -4.15 4.90
C ALA A 97 3.86 -5.51 5.60
N LEU A 98 4.89 -6.33 5.40
CA LEU A 98 4.99 -7.63 6.06
C LEU A 98 5.01 -7.49 7.58
N ASP A 99 5.77 -6.54 8.11
CA ASP A 99 5.82 -6.29 9.56
C ASP A 99 4.44 -5.90 10.12
N VAL A 100 3.68 -5.05 9.41
CA VAL A 100 2.30 -4.70 9.78
C VAL A 100 1.39 -5.94 9.83
N LEU A 101 1.49 -6.84 8.85
CA LEU A 101 0.71 -8.08 8.80
C LEU A 101 1.11 -9.09 9.88
N MET A 102 2.40 -9.14 10.23
CA MET A 102 2.89 -9.93 11.35
C MET A 102 2.35 -9.40 12.69
N CYS A 103 2.38 -8.07 12.90
CA CYS A 103 1.76 -7.42 14.06
C CYS A 103 0.27 -7.75 14.16
N CYS A 104 -0.46 -7.65 13.05
CA CYS A 104 -1.87 -8.04 12.97
C CYS A 104 -2.09 -9.50 13.39
N SER A 105 -1.24 -10.42 12.93
CA SER A 105 -1.34 -11.84 13.26
C SER A 105 -1.07 -12.12 14.74
N LEU A 106 -0.13 -11.41 15.35
CA LEU A 106 0.14 -11.51 16.79
C LEU A 106 -1.05 -11.01 17.61
N LYS A 107 -1.60 -9.83 17.28
CA LYS A 107 -2.81 -9.30 17.93
C LYS A 107 -3.99 -10.28 17.86
N ARG A 108 -4.18 -10.89 16.69
CA ARG A 108 -5.26 -11.88 16.49
C ARG A 108 -5.06 -13.13 17.35
N ARG A 109 -3.81 -13.59 17.49
CA ARG A 109 -3.47 -14.73 18.35
C ARG A 109 -3.73 -14.42 19.82
N ASP A 110 -3.35 -13.24 20.28
CA ASP A 110 -3.46 -12.87 21.70
C ASP A 110 -4.93 -12.59 22.12
N ARG A 111 -5.85 -12.48 21.16
CA ARG A 111 -7.32 -12.40 21.36
C ARG A 111 -8.01 -13.77 21.49
N ALA A 112 -7.39 -14.84 20.95
CA ALA A 112 -7.97 -16.18 20.90
C ALA A 112 -7.66 -16.98 22.19
#